data_AF-A0A2H0QX16-F1
#
_entry.id   AF-A0A2H0QX16-F1
#
_cell.length_a   1.000
_cell.length_b   1.000
_cell.length_c   1.000
_cell.angle_alpha   90.00
_cell.angle_beta   90.00
_cell.angle_gamma   90.00
#
_symmetry.space_group_name_H-M   'P 1'
#
loop_
_entity.id
_entity.type
_entity.pdbx_description
1 polymer ?
#
loop_
_entity_poly.entity_id
_entity_poly.type
_entity_poly.pdbx_seq_one_letter_code
_entity_poly.pdbx_strand_id
1 'polypeptide(L)'
;MWFFGESKKERRQKQITRIAHVGILMITGLYVFKYIPMKIWGSNILSDASFHIIVTFFLLYVVWFFIDQNKKWHVPFFVISGIIVAVVAFDRIAVTAHNGAGLLLGILISLISILWVERKQLKQTFDF
;
A
#
# COMPACT_ATOMS: atom_id res chain seq x y z
N MET A 1 27.23 -6.13 -25.94
CA MET A 1 25.78 -5.94 -25.94
C MET A 1 25.51 -4.66 -25.15
N TRP A 2 25.14 -3.57 -25.82
CA TRP A 2 24.97 -2.26 -25.19
C TRP A 2 23.72 -2.27 -24.30
N PHE A 3 23.91 -2.18 -22.99
CA PHE A 3 22.85 -1.84 -22.04
C PHE A 3 22.48 -0.37 -22.27
N PHE A 4 21.49 -0.10 -23.11
CA PHE A 4 20.84 1.21 -23.12
C PHE A 4 20.20 1.41 -21.75
N GLY A 5 20.85 2.22 -20.91
CA GLY A 5 20.28 2.63 -19.64
C GLY A 5 18.96 3.34 -19.89
N GLU A 6 17.88 2.88 -19.24
CA GLU A 6 16.57 3.50 -19.39
C GLU A 6 16.64 5.01 -19.21
N SER A 7 15.99 5.72 -20.12
CA SER A 7 15.87 7.17 -20.03
C SER A 7 15.15 7.56 -18.73
N LYS A 8 15.44 8.75 -18.21
CA LYS A 8 14.75 9.30 -17.03
C LYS A 8 13.23 9.32 -17.21
N LYS A 9 12.76 9.49 -18.45
CA LYS A 9 11.35 9.49 -18.82
C LYS A 9 10.72 8.10 -18.68
N GLU A 10 11.38 7.06 -19.18
CA GLU A 10 10.90 5.67 -19.09
C GLU A 10 10.82 5.19 -17.63
N ARG A 11 11.84 5.49 -16.81
CA ARG A 11 11.82 5.15 -15.39
C ARG A 11 10.64 5.79 -14.68
N ARG A 12 10.41 7.09 -14.94
CA ARG A 12 9.27 7.84 -14.37
C ARG A 12 7.94 7.27 -14.83
N GLN A 13 7.80 6.91 -16.11
CA GLN A 13 6.58 6.26 -16.62
C GLN A 13 6.34 4.93 -15.92
N LYS A 14 7.36 4.07 -15.78
CA LYS A 14 7.25 2.81 -15.05
C LYS A 14 6.84 3.00 -13.58
N GLN A 15 7.35 4.02 -12.91
CA GLN A 15 6.95 4.36 -11.54
C GLN A 15 5.48 4.79 -11.46
N ILE A 16 5.05 5.72 -12.33
CA ILE A 16 3.64 6.18 -12.39
C ILE A 16 2.71 5.00 -12.67
N THR A 17 3.07 4.14 -13.62
CA THR A 17 2.30 2.95 -13.94
C THR A 17 2.17 2.04 -12.71
N ARG A 18 3.24 1.82 -11.95
CA ARG A 18 3.19 0.99 -10.72
C ARG A 18 2.29 1.61 -9.63
N ILE A 19 2.41 2.92 -9.40
CA ILE A 19 1.52 3.66 -8.49
C ILE A 19 0.06 3.46 -8.89
N ALA A 20 -0.25 3.65 -10.18
CA ALA A 20 -1.60 3.47 -10.69
C ALA A 20 -2.11 2.03 -10.47
N HIS A 21 -1.28 1.01 -10.74
CA HIS A 21 -1.65 -0.39 -10.51
C HIS A 21 -1.92 -0.69 -9.03
N VAL A 22 -1.05 -0.23 -8.12
CA VAL A 22 -1.26 -0.41 -6.67
C VAL A 22 -2.55 0.28 -6.23
N GLY A 23 -2.80 1.51 -6.68
CA GLY A 23 -4.02 2.25 -6.38
C GLY A 23 -5.27 1.53 -6.89
N ILE A 24 -5.26 1.06 -8.14
CA ILE A 24 -6.38 0.29 -8.73
C ILE A 24 -6.64 -1.00 -7.94
N LEU A 25 -5.58 -1.73 -7.56
CA LEU A 25 -5.72 -2.97 -6.77
C LEU A 25 -6.27 -2.69 -5.37
N MET A 26 -5.82 -1.63 -4.71
CA MET A 26 -6.33 -1.22 -3.39
C MET A 26 -7.80 -0.81 -3.46
N ILE A 27 -8.21 -0.03 -4.46
CA ILE A 27 -9.61 0.37 -4.68
C ILE A 27 -10.46 -0.87 -5.00
N THR A 28 -9.98 -1.75 -5.86
CA THR A 28 -10.67 -2.99 -6.22
C THR A 28 -10.82 -3.89 -5.00
N GLY A 29 -9.77 -4.06 -4.20
CA GLY A 29 -9.79 -4.80 -2.95
C GLY A 29 -10.81 -4.23 -1.97
N LEU A 30 -10.86 -2.90 -1.80
CA LEU A 30 -11.90 -2.26 -1.00
C LEU A 30 -13.30 -2.56 -1.54
N TYR A 31 -13.49 -2.49 -2.85
CA TYR A 31 -14.79 -2.76 -3.45
C TYR A 31 -15.25 -4.20 -3.22
N VAL A 32 -14.37 -5.16 -3.50
CA VAL A 32 -14.65 -6.60 -3.38
C VAL A 32 -14.83 -7.02 -1.93
N PHE A 33 -13.96 -6.58 -1.03
CA PHE A 33 -13.95 -7.09 0.33
C PHE A 33 -14.74 -6.26 1.33
N LYS A 34 -15.01 -4.96 1.06
CA LYS A 34 -15.83 -4.10 1.94
C LYS A 34 -17.19 -3.81 1.32
N TYR A 35 -17.24 -3.11 0.20
CA TYR A 35 -18.49 -2.53 -0.30
C TYR A 35 -19.49 -3.57 -0.82
N ILE A 36 -19.03 -4.60 -1.54
CA ILE A 36 -19.90 -5.69 -2.00
C ILE A 36 -20.49 -6.46 -0.81
N PRO A 37 -19.68 -6.95 0.15
CA PRO A 37 -20.16 -7.58 1.37
C PRO A 37 -21.18 -6.76 2.16
N MET A 38 -20.91 -5.45 2.33
CA MET A 38 -21.84 -4.55 3.02
C MET A 38 -23.19 -4.46 2.32
N LYS A 39 -23.20 -4.48 0.98
CA LYS A 39 -24.45 -4.42 0.20
C LYS A 39 -25.25 -5.72 0.28
N ILE A 40 -24.58 -6.87 0.34
CA ILE A 40 -25.24 -8.20 0.39
C ILE A 40 -25.74 -8.53 1.80
N TRP A 41 -24.93 -8.29 2.83
CA TRP A 41 -25.22 -8.70 4.20
C TRP A 41 -25.75 -7.56 5.10
N GLY A 42 -25.99 -6.38 4.54
CA GLY A 42 -26.75 -5.29 5.16
C GLY A 42 -26.15 -4.69 6.43
N SER A 43 -24.90 -5.01 6.76
CA SER A 43 -24.22 -4.57 7.99
C SER A 43 -22.92 -3.83 7.65
N ASN A 44 -22.57 -2.84 8.48
CA ASN A 44 -21.24 -2.20 8.48
C ASN A 44 -20.19 -3.17 9.06
N ILE A 45 -20.08 -4.37 8.49
CA ILE A 45 -19.19 -5.44 8.95
C ILE A 45 -17.74 -4.94 8.93
N LEU A 46 -17.40 -4.10 7.95
CA LEU A 46 -16.07 -3.56 7.75
C LEU A 46 -16.07 -2.04 7.96
N SER A 47 -15.54 -1.65 9.12
CA SER A 47 -15.39 -0.26 9.57
C SER A 47 -14.58 0.58 8.58
N ASP A 48 -14.80 1.90 8.69
CA ASP A 48 -14.06 2.94 8.00
C ASP A 48 -12.54 2.96 8.30
N ALA A 49 -12.11 2.23 9.34
CA ALA A 49 -10.69 1.98 9.64
C ALA A 49 -9.93 1.39 8.44
N SER A 50 -10.56 0.49 7.67
CA SER A 50 -9.96 -0.12 6.47
C SER A 50 -9.55 0.91 5.42
N PHE A 51 -10.38 1.95 5.22
CA PHE A 51 -10.14 2.98 4.23
C PHE A 51 -8.96 3.87 4.62
N HIS A 52 -8.92 4.31 5.88
CA HIS A 52 -7.84 5.15 6.40
C HIS A 52 -6.50 4.44 6.29
N ILE A 53 -6.42 3.17 6.69
CA ILE A 53 -5.21 2.36 6.56
C ILE A 53 -4.78 2.26 5.09
N ILE A 54 -5.70 1.97 4.16
CA ILE A 54 -5.37 1.83 2.74
C ILE A 54 -4.85 3.15 2.16
N VAL A 55 -5.47 4.28 2.50
CA VAL A 55 -4.99 5.60 2.07
C VAL A 55 -3.60 5.88 2.64
N THR A 56 -3.36 5.57 3.92
CA THR A 56 -2.04 5.74 4.54
C THR A 56 -0.97 4.90 3.83
N PHE A 57 -1.24 3.61 3.57
CA PHE A 57 -0.32 2.76 2.82
C PHE A 57 -0.07 3.26 1.40
N PHE A 58 -1.11 3.72 0.71
CA PHE A 58 -0.98 4.27 -0.63
C PHE A 58 -0.09 5.52 -0.65
N LEU A 59 -0.29 6.45 0.28
CA LEU A 59 0.53 7.66 0.40
C LEU A 59 1.98 7.32 0.74
N LEU A 60 2.21 6.42 1.71
CA LEU A 60 3.56 5.97 2.05
C LEU A 60 4.24 5.29 0.86
N TYR A 61 3.50 4.50 0.08
CA TYR A 61 4.01 3.89 -1.15
C TYR A 61 4.34 4.94 -2.23
N VAL A 62 3.55 6.00 -2.38
CA VAL A 62 3.90 7.13 -3.27
C VAL A 62 5.18 7.83 -2.79
N VAL A 63 5.32 8.07 -1.48
CA VAL A 63 6.51 8.71 -0.91
C VAL A 63 7.75 7.83 -1.05
N TRP A 64 7.60 6.51 -0.97
CA TRP A 64 8.69 5.55 -1.16
C TRP A 64 9.47 5.79 -2.47
N PHE A 65 8.81 6.18 -3.55
CA PHE A 65 9.48 6.46 -4.84
C PHE A 65 10.47 7.63 -4.80
N PHE A 66 10.28 8.59 -3.90
CA PHE A 66 11.23 9.68 -3.69
C PHE A 66 12.38 9.23 -2.81
N ILE A 67 12.09 8.39 -1.82
CA ILE A 67 13.08 7.81 -0.91
C ILE A 67 14.00 6.80 -1.60
N ASP A 68 13.48 6.03 -2.54
CA ASP A 68 14.20 4.98 -3.28
C ASP A 68 15.42 5.51 -4.06
N GLN A 69 15.48 6.83 -4.29
CA GLN A 69 16.63 7.48 -4.91
C GLN A 69 17.85 7.55 -3.98
N ASN A 70 17.66 7.40 -2.67
CA ASN A 70 18.73 7.48 -1.68
C ASN A 70 18.69 6.31 -0.70
N LYS A 71 19.57 5.33 -0.94
CA LYS A 71 19.70 4.10 -0.14
C LYS A 71 19.84 4.34 1.37
N LYS A 72 20.43 5.46 1.79
CA LYS A 72 20.59 5.80 3.22
C LYS A 72 19.26 6.05 3.92
N TRP A 73 18.22 6.42 3.18
CA TRP A 73 16.88 6.71 3.72
C TRP A 73 15.95 5.51 3.76
N HIS A 74 16.32 4.36 3.17
CA HIS A 74 15.43 3.19 3.10
C HIS A 74 15.03 2.68 4.49
N VAL A 75 16.02 2.43 5.35
CA VAL A 75 15.77 1.93 6.72
C VAL A 75 15.06 2.98 7.59
N PRO A 76 15.53 4.25 7.66
CA PRO A 76 14.82 5.28 8.41
C PRO A 76 13.36 5.44 7.95
N PHE A 77 13.12 5.47 6.64
CA PHE A 77 11.77 5.62 6.12
C PHE A 77 10.89 4.40 6.39
N PHE A 78 11.44 3.20 6.35
CA PHE A 78 10.70 1.98 6.72
C PHE A 78 10.24 2.05 8.18
N VAL A 79 11.13 2.45 9.11
CA VAL A 79 10.80 2.62 10.53
C VAL A 79 9.74 3.72 10.71
N ILE A 80 9.91 4.88 10.08
CA ILE A 80 8.94 5.99 10.12
C ILE A 80 7.58 5.56 9.56
N SER A 81 7.56 4.83 8.45
CA SER A 81 6.33 4.30 7.85
C SER A 81 5.62 3.35 8.81
N GLY A 82 6.35 2.47 9.49
CA GLY A 82 5.81 1.59 10.53
C GLY A 82 5.18 2.37 11.68
N ILE A 83 5.85 3.43 12.15
CA ILE A 83 5.32 4.32 13.21
C ILE A 83 4.05 5.03 12.74
N ILE A 84 4.04 5.58 11.53
CA ILE A 84 2.86 6.27 10.96
C ILE A 84 1.67 5.30 10.88
N VAL A 85 1.89 4.09 10.35
CA VAL A 85 0.85 3.07 10.27
C VAL A 85 0.36 2.69 11.66
N ALA A 86 1.25 2.52 12.65
CA ALA A 86 0.87 2.23 14.02
C ALA A 86 0.03 3.36 14.65
N VAL A 87 0.43 4.62 14.47
CA VAL A 87 -0.33 5.77 14.99
C VAL A 87 -1.72 5.84 14.37
N VAL A 88 -1.84 5.71 13.04
CA VAL A 88 -3.14 5.69 12.36
C VAL A 88 -3.97 4.48 12.82
N ALA A 89 -3.35 3.33 13.01
CA ALA A 89 -4.00 2.14 13.53
C ALA A 89 -4.59 2.36 14.94
N PHE A 90 -3.79 2.93 15.86
CA PHE A 90 -4.23 3.23 17.22
C PHE A 90 -5.33 4.28 17.25
N ASP A 91 -5.21 5.36 16.48
CA ASP A 91 -6.26 6.38 16.33
C ASP A 91 -7.59 5.74 15.90
N ARG A 92 -7.55 4.87 14.88
CA ARG A 92 -8.75 4.18 14.42
C ARG A 92 -9.31 3.22 15.47
N ILE A 93 -8.47 2.48 16.20
CA ILE A 93 -8.93 1.57 17.27
C ILE A 93 -9.61 2.34 18.39
N ALA A 94 -9.02 3.47 18.82
CA ALA A 94 -9.53 4.29 19.91
C ALA A 94 -10.86 4.99 19.56
N VAL A 95 -10.97 5.52 18.33
CA VAL A 95 -12.16 6.27 17.89
C VAL A 95 -13.31 5.36 17.47
N THR A 96 -13.03 4.21 16.85
CA THR A 96 -14.08 3.37 16.24
C THR A 96 -14.55 2.19 17.08
N ALA A 97 -14.18 2.14 18.37
CA ALA A 97 -14.66 1.18 19.38
C ALA A 97 -14.88 -0.25 18.83
N HIS A 98 -13.81 -1.04 18.74
CA HIS A 98 -13.81 -2.49 18.45
C HIS A 98 -14.07 -2.95 16.99
N ASN A 99 -13.44 -2.35 15.97
CA ASN A 99 -13.38 -3.00 14.65
C ASN A 99 -11.94 -3.26 14.15
N GLY A 100 -11.26 -4.17 14.84
CA GLY A 100 -9.95 -4.68 14.42
C GLY A 100 -9.99 -5.45 13.10
N ALA A 101 -11.14 -6.02 12.72
CA ALA A 101 -11.29 -6.74 11.45
C ALA A 101 -11.15 -5.80 10.24
N GLY A 102 -11.78 -4.62 10.28
CA GLY A 102 -11.61 -3.59 9.25
C GLY A 102 -10.16 -3.11 9.13
N LEU A 103 -9.48 -2.94 10.27
CA LEU A 103 -8.07 -2.56 10.29
C LEU A 103 -7.17 -3.62 9.64
N LEU A 104 -7.31 -4.88 10.05
CA LEU A 104 -6.55 -6.01 9.49
C LEU A 104 -6.82 -6.17 7.99
N LEU A 105 -8.08 -6.03 7.56
CA LEU A 105 -8.42 -6.08 6.13
C LEU A 105 -7.72 -4.96 5.35
N GLY A 106 -7.71 -3.73 5.89
CA GLY A 106 -7.01 -2.60 5.27
C GLY A 106 -5.52 -2.87 5.09
N ILE A 107 -4.87 -3.43 6.12
CA ILE A 107 -3.46 -3.83 6.07
C ILE A 107 -3.24 -4.91 5.00
N LEU A 108 -4.05 -5.97 5.01
CA LEU A 108 -3.92 -7.09 4.07
C LEU A 108 -4.10 -6.65 2.61
N ILE A 109 -5.15 -5.90 2.31
CA ILE A 109 -5.38 -5.36 0.96
C ILE A 109 -4.18 -4.53 0.51
N SER A 110 -3.66 -3.67 1.40
CA SER A 110 -2.53 -2.79 1.08
C SER A 110 -1.25 -3.56 0.78
N LEU A 111 -0.88 -4.49 1.66
CA LEU A 111 0.33 -5.29 1.51
C LEU A 111 0.26 -6.18 0.28
N ILE A 112 -0.86 -6.88 0.06
CA ILE A 112 -1.04 -7.74 -1.11
C ILE A 112 -0.94 -6.92 -2.40
N SER A 113 -1.57 -5.74 -2.44
CA SER A 113 -1.53 -4.87 -3.63
C SER A 113 -0.10 -4.42 -3.96
N ILE A 114 0.66 -3.98 -2.95
CA ILE A 114 2.06 -3.56 -3.10
C ILE A 114 2.93 -4.75 -3.53
N LEU A 115 2.86 -5.86 -2.80
CA LEU A 115 3.67 -7.06 -3.08
C LEU A 115 3.37 -7.64 -4.47
N TRP A 116 2.11 -7.63 -4.90
CA TRP A 116 1.72 -8.14 -6.22
C TRP A 116 2.35 -7.32 -7.35
N VAL A 117 2.35 -5.99 -7.23
CA VAL A 117 2.92 -5.09 -8.24
C VAL A 117 4.46 -5.14 -8.22
N GLU A 118 5.06 -5.16 -7.03
CA GLU A 118 6.52 -5.12 -6.88
C GLU A 118 7.19 -6.50 -6.94
N ARG A 119 6.44 -7.60 -7.08
CA ARG A 119 6.97 -8.98 -7.10
C ARG A 119 8.16 -9.19 -8.04
N LYS A 120 8.17 -8.51 -9.20
CA LYS A 120 9.25 -8.64 -10.18
C LYS A 120 10.53 -7.96 -9.70
N GLN A 121 10.42 -6.79 -9.06
CA GLN A 121 11.57 -6.08 -8.49
C GLN A 121 12.12 -6.79 -7.26
N LEU A 122 11.22 -7.32 -6.42
CA LEU A 122 11.60 -8.12 -5.26
C LEU A 122 12.37 -9.37 -5.69
N LYS A 123 11.87 -10.13 -6.66
CA LYS A 123 12.60 -11.30 -7.20
C LYS A 123 14.00 -10.94 -7.71
N GLN A 124 14.12 -9.86 -8.48
CA GLN A 124 15.43 -9.39 -8.97
C GLN A 124 16.39 -8.95 -7.86
N THR A 125 15.88 -8.59 -6.68
CA THR A 125 16.69 -8.16 -5.54
C THR A 125 17.11 -9.36 -4.66
N PHE A 126 16.38 -10.47 -4.71
CA PHE A 126 16.59 -11.66 -3.86
C PHE A 126 17.10 -12.91 -4.60
N ASP A 127 17.12 -12.91 -5.95
CA ASP A 127 17.89 -13.91 -6.71
C ASP A 127 19.39 -13.58 -6.54
N PHE A 128 20.03 -14.29 -5.59
CA PHE A 128 21.47 -14.35 -5.35
C PHE A 128 22.17 -15.31 -6.31
#